data_AF-A0A8T5QHJ6-F1
#
_entry.id   AF-A0A8T5QHJ6-F1
#
_cell.length_a   1.000
_cell.length_b   1.000
_cell.length_c   1.000
_cell.angle_alpha   90.00
_cell.angle_beta   90.00
_cell.angle_gamma   90.00
#
_symmetry.space_group_name_H-M   'P 1'
#
loop_
_entity.id
_entity.type
_entity.pdbx_description
1 polymer ?
#
loop_
_entity_poly.entity_id
_entity_poly.type
_entity_poly.pdbx_seq_one_letter_code
_entity_poly.pdbx_strand_id
1 'polypeptide(L)'
;MAFEIISERPIEDFNAVSKEIQEKALEYLGELGCAEAGIAMLPEKFNKEKQRGLVRVNNKSLDKLKATLALIEQIGRQNVVVRSRGTSGMLKKAEGKFIAG
;
A
#
# COMPACT_ATOMS: atom_id res chain seq x y z
N MET A 1 -4.23 6.59 1.89
CA MET A 1 -3.01 6.88 1.14
C MET A 1 -3.05 6.09 -0.16
N ALA A 2 -2.50 6.65 -1.24
CA ALA A 2 -2.29 5.94 -2.50
C ALA A 2 -0.85 5.43 -2.58
N PHE A 3 -0.69 4.20 -3.09
CA PHE A 3 0.61 3.58 -3.33
C PHE A 3 0.72 3.10 -4.79
N GLU A 4 1.94 2.91 -5.24
CA GLU A 4 2.28 2.35 -6.55
C GLU A 4 3.35 1.27 -6.39
N ILE A 5 3.19 0.19 -7.15
CA ILE A 5 4.14 -0.91 -7.24
C ILE A 5 4.91 -0.75 -8.54
N ILE A 6 6.23 -0.71 -8.44
CA ILE A 6 7.13 -0.71 -9.60
C ILE A 6 7.81 -2.07 -9.63
N SER A 7 7.65 -2.78 -10.74
CA SER A 7 8.12 -4.14 -10.90
C SER A 7 8.27 -4.47 -12.39
N GLU A 8 9.10 -5.46 -12.74
CA GLU A 8 9.35 -5.83 -14.15
C GLU A 8 8.08 -6.29 -14.89
N ARG A 9 7.21 -7.00 -14.18
CA ARG A 9 5.90 -7.46 -14.64
C ARG A 9 4.81 -6.99 -13.68
N PRO A 10 3.59 -6.70 -14.16
CA PRO A 10 2.46 -6.39 -13.29
C PRO A 10 2.19 -7.51 -12.29
N ILE A 11 1.93 -7.14 -11.03
CA ILE A 11 1.43 -8.07 -10.02
C ILE A 11 -0.09 -8.18 -10.20
N GLU A 12 -0.54 -9.37 -10.61
CA GLU A 12 -1.97 -9.63 -10.90
C GLU A 12 -2.78 -9.99 -9.67
N ASP A 13 -2.13 -10.63 -8.70
CA ASP A 13 -2.75 -11.09 -7.47
C ASP A 13 -2.67 -10.01 -6.39
N PHE A 14 -3.80 -9.32 -6.16
CA PHE A 14 -3.90 -8.34 -5.10
C PHE A 14 -3.76 -8.95 -3.70
N ASN A 15 -4.10 -10.23 -3.51
CA ASN A 15 -3.95 -10.86 -2.21
C ASN A 15 -2.47 -10.98 -1.82
N ALA A 16 -1.59 -11.27 -2.79
CA ALA A 16 -0.15 -11.26 -2.57
C ALA A 16 0.35 -9.87 -2.14
N VAL A 17 -0.13 -8.80 -2.79
CA VAL A 17 0.19 -7.41 -2.43
C VAL A 17 -0.30 -7.09 -1.00
N SER A 18 -1.56 -7.39 -0.70
CA SER A 18 -2.16 -7.14 0.60
C SER A 18 -1.44 -7.88 1.71
N LYS A 19 -1.12 -9.16 1.48
CA LYS A 19 -0.40 -10.01 2.41
C LYS A 19 0.98 -9.45 2.71
N GLU A 20 1.77 -9.13 1.68
CA GLU A 20 3.12 -8.60 1.86
C GLU A 20 3.12 -7.28 2.64
N ILE A 21 2.20 -6.35 2.32
CA ILE A 21 2.08 -5.09 3.05
C ILE A 21 1.74 -5.32 4.53
N GLN A 22 0.83 -6.26 4.82
CA GLN A 22 0.44 -6.59 6.19
C GLN A 22 1.57 -7.28 6.96
N GLU A 23 2.26 -8.23 6.34
CA GLU A 23 3.40 -8.93 6.94
C GLU A 23 4.55 -7.96 7.22
N LYS A 24 4.89 -7.09 6.27
CA LYS A 24 5.92 -6.06 6.45
C LYS A 24 5.51 -5.02 7.50
N ALA A 25 4.23 -4.66 7.56
CA ALA A 25 3.72 -3.78 8.61
C ALA A 25 3.88 -4.41 9.98
N LEU A 26 3.52 -5.69 10.12
CA LEU A 26 3.66 -6.44 11.37
C LEU A 26 5.12 -6.58 11.79
N GLU A 27 6.02 -6.89 10.86
CA GLU A 27 7.46 -6.99 11.10
C GLU A 27 8.05 -5.66 11.59
N TYR A 28 7.68 -4.54 10.95
CA TYR A 28 8.25 -3.23 11.27
C TYR A 28 7.59 -2.55 12.48
N LEU A 29 6.27 -2.67 12.63
CA LEU A 29 5.49 -1.94 13.64
C LEU A 29 5.11 -2.79 14.86
N GLY A 30 5.19 -4.12 14.76
CA GLY A 30 4.64 -5.04 15.74
C GLY A 30 3.10 -5.02 15.77
N GLU A 31 2.53 -5.91 16.59
CA GLU A 31 1.07 -6.08 16.70
C GLU A 31 0.36 -4.79 17.16
N LEU A 32 0.86 -4.17 18.22
CA LEU A 32 0.28 -2.92 18.77
C LEU A 32 0.37 -1.78 17.75
N GLY A 33 1.52 -1.62 17.09
CA GLY A 33 1.71 -0.57 16.09
C GLY A 33 0.81 -0.74 14.87
N CYS A 34 0.59 -1.98 14.44
CA CYS A 34 -0.39 -2.29 13.39
C CYS A 34 -1.82 -1.95 13.80
N ALA A 35 -2.22 -2.29 15.04
CA ALA A 35 -3.55 -1.97 15.56
C ALA A 35 -3.78 -0.45 15.62
N GLU A 36 -2.80 0.32 16.12
CA GLU A 36 -2.87 1.78 16.17
C GLU A 36 -2.89 2.44 14.78
N ALA A 37 -2.16 1.85 13.82
CA ALA A 37 -2.09 2.35 12.46
C ALA A 37 -3.40 2.16 11.70
N GLY A 38 -4.24 1.18 12.07
CA GLY A 38 -5.53 0.94 11.44
C GLY A 38 -5.40 0.72 9.92
N ILE A 39 -4.38 -0.06 9.53
CA ILE A 39 -4.06 -0.34 8.12
C ILE A 39 -5.18 -1.20 7.53
N ALA A 40 -5.89 -0.69 6.52
CA ALA A 40 -6.89 -1.45 5.80
C ALA A 40 -6.69 -1.32 4.28
N MET A 41 -6.42 -2.45 3.63
CA MET A 41 -6.29 -2.57 2.18
C MET A 41 -7.68 -2.45 1.53
N LEU A 42 -7.76 -1.79 0.38
CA LEU A 42 -9.02 -1.58 -0.37
C LEU A 42 -8.93 -2.29 -1.73
N PRO A 43 -9.30 -3.59 -1.82
CA PRO A 43 -9.17 -4.39 -3.05
C PRO A 43 -9.89 -3.77 -4.25
N GLU A 44 -11.06 -3.19 -4.03
CA GLU A 44 -11.89 -2.55 -5.05
C GLU A 44 -11.29 -1.25 -5.60
N LYS A 45 -10.18 -0.76 -4.99
CA LYS A 45 -9.46 0.45 -5.37
C LYS A 45 -8.05 0.17 -5.88
N PHE A 46 -7.77 -1.06 -6.28
CA PHE A 46 -6.53 -1.43 -6.95
C PHE A 46 -6.70 -1.43 -8.47
N ASN A 47 -5.95 -0.55 -9.15
CA ASN A 47 -5.84 -0.54 -10.59
C ASN A 47 -4.65 -1.43 -11.01
N LYS A 48 -4.96 -2.56 -11.63
CA LYS A 48 -3.97 -3.55 -12.09
C LYS A 48 -3.10 -3.04 -13.24
N GLU A 49 -3.67 -2.29 -14.18
CA GLU A 49 -2.92 -1.77 -15.32
C GLU A 49 -1.86 -0.77 -14.88
N LYS A 50 -2.22 0.13 -13.96
CA LYS A 50 -1.33 1.16 -13.42
C LYS A 50 -0.49 0.69 -12.24
N GLN A 51 -0.78 -0.49 -11.69
CA GLN A 51 -0.17 -1.04 -10.48
C GLN A 51 -0.29 -0.08 -9.28
N ARG A 52 -1.48 0.51 -9.09
CA ARG A 52 -1.76 1.52 -8.04
C ARG A 52 -2.93 1.10 -7.18
N GLY A 53 -2.82 1.35 -5.87
CA GLY A 53 -3.86 1.00 -4.91
C GLY A 53 -4.09 2.07 -3.84
N LEU A 54 -5.20 1.92 -3.14
CA LEU A 54 -5.49 2.70 -1.95
C LEU A 54 -5.40 1.82 -0.70
N VAL A 55 -4.79 2.39 0.34
CA VAL A 55 -4.72 1.83 1.69
C VAL A 55 -5.22 2.89 2.67
N ARG A 56 -6.13 2.51 3.56
CA ARG A 56 -6.56 3.37 4.68
C ARG A 56 -5.56 3.21 5.82
N VAL A 57 -5.24 4.32 6.46
CA VAL A 57 -4.34 4.38 7.62
C VAL A 57 -4.73 5.57 8.47
N ASN A 58 -4.49 5.46 9.78
CA ASN A 58 -4.57 6.58 10.70
C ASN A 58 -3.61 7.70 10.26
N ASN A 59 -4.05 8.96 10.35
CA ASN A 59 -3.23 10.11 9.96
C ASN A 59 -1.93 10.22 10.79
N LYS A 60 -1.94 9.79 12.06
CA LYS A 60 -0.77 9.74 12.95
C LYS A 60 0.25 8.66 12.57
N SER A 61 -0.17 7.65 11.81
CA SER A 61 0.67 6.51 11.42
C SER A 61 1.02 6.53 9.93
N LEU A 62 0.82 7.68 9.27
CA LEU A 62 1.02 7.80 7.84
C LEU A 62 2.49 7.61 7.44
N ASP A 63 3.41 8.20 8.18
CA ASP A 63 4.85 8.07 7.90
C ASP A 63 5.38 6.68 8.27
N LYS A 64 4.82 6.06 9.32
CA LYS A 64 5.07 4.65 9.65
C LYS A 64 4.71 3.74 8.47
N LEU A 65 3.54 3.94 7.86
CA LEU A 65 3.14 3.16 6.68
C LEU A 65 4.02 3.46 5.46
N LYS A 66 4.45 4.71 5.23
CA LYS A 66 5.41 5.00 4.15
C LYS A 66 6.73 4.24 4.33
N ALA A 67 7.23 4.20 5.56
CA ALA A 67 8.43 3.44 5.90
C ALA A 67 8.21 1.94 5.64
N THR A 68 7.09 1.38 6.11
CA THR A 68 6.70 -0.01 5.80
C THR A 68 6.74 -0.30 4.31
N LEU A 69 6.12 0.54 3.47
CA LEU A 69 6.09 0.32 2.02
C LEU A 69 7.49 0.36 1.40
N ALA A 70 8.35 1.27 1.87
CA ALA A 70 9.72 1.39 1.38
C ALA A 70 10.61 0.19 1.73
N LEU A 71 10.25 -0.59 2.77
CA LEU A 71 10.95 -1.81 3.18
C LEU A 71 10.49 -3.08 2.41
N ILE A 72 9.51 -2.95 1.50
CA ILE A 72 9.07 -4.06 0.67
C ILE A 72 9.98 -4.17 -0.55
N GLU A 73 10.81 -5.21 -0.59
CA GLU A 73 11.75 -5.48 -1.67
C GLU A 73 11.24 -6.53 -2.66
N GLN A 74 10.31 -7.38 -2.23
CA GLN A 74 9.81 -8.51 -3.00
C GLN A 74 8.34 -8.76 -2.72
N ILE A 75 7.56 -9.08 -3.76
CA ILE A 75 6.21 -9.64 -3.63
C ILE A 75 6.20 -10.97 -4.38
N GLY A 76 5.95 -12.06 -3.67
CA GLY A 76 6.02 -13.41 -4.24
C GLY A 76 7.45 -13.77 -4.66
N ARG A 77 7.71 -13.90 -5.96
CA ARG A 77 9.05 -14.21 -6.53
C ARG A 77 9.65 -13.05 -7.32
N GLN A 78 9.09 -11.86 -7.20
CA GLN A 78 9.46 -10.74 -8.04
C GLN A 78 9.91 -9.56 -7.19
N ASN A 79 11.06 -8.99 -7.55
CA ASN A 79 11.57 -7.78 -6.93
C ASN A 79 10.66 -6.61 -7.27
N VAL A 80 10.34 -5.81 -6.26
CA VAL A 80 9.44 -4.66 -6.38
C VAL A 80 9.98 -3.46 -5.62
N VAL A 81 9.51 -2.28 -5.99
CA VAL A 81 9.58 -1.08 -5.15
C VAL A 81 8.16 -0.61 -4.91
N VAL A 82 7.76 -0.48 -3.65
CA VAL A 82 6.44 0.05 -3.29
C VAL A 82 6.60 1.47 -2.76
N ARG A 83 6.05 2.45 -3.49
CA ARG A 83 6.16 3.87 -3.13
C ARG A 83 4.83 4.53 -2.84
N SER A 84 4.85 5.51 -1.95
CA SER A 84 3.70 6.41 -1.75
C SER A 84 3.56 7.34 -2.96
N ARG A 85 2.34 7.44 -3.50
CA ARG A 85 1.99 8.40 -4.56
C ARG A 85 1.37 9.69 -4.03
N GLY A 86 0.71 9.61 -2.88
CA GLY A 86 0.08 10.76 -2.26
C GLY A 86 -0.99 10.38 -1.24
N THR A 87 -1.53 11.38 -0.57
CA THR A 87 -2.48 11.21 0.52
C THR A 87 -3.67 12.14 0.36
N SER A 88 -4.79 11.74 0.94
CA SER A 88 -6.01 12.54 1.01
C SER A 88 -6.83 12.03 2.19
N GLY A 89 -7.45 12.94 2.94
CA GLY A 89 -8.44 12.58 3.96
C GLY A 89 -9.77 12.10 3.37
N MET A 90 -9.99 12.31 2.07
CA MET A 90 -11.21 11.89 1.36
C MET A 90 -10.88 10.83 0.30
N LEU A 91 -11.59 9.69 0.36
CA LEU A 91 -11.37 8.55 -0.53
C LEU A 91 -11.60 8.90 -2.00
N LYS A 92 -12.72 9.53 -2.34
CA LYS A 92 -13.08 9.94 -3.71
C LYS A 92 -12.02 10.87 -4.34
N LYS A 93 -11.44 11.76 -3.53
CA LYS A 93 -10.36 12.65 -3.96
C LYS A 93 -9.04 11.90 -4.18
N ALA A 94 -8.72 10.92 -3.33
CA ALA A 94 -7.54 10.08 -3.53
C ALA A 94 -7.65 9.26 -4.82
N GLU A 95 -8.80 8.64 -5.04
CA GLU A 95 -9.06 7.80 -6.21
C GLU A 95 -8.93 8.61 -7.50
N GLY A 96 -9.62 9.75 -7.60
CA GLY A 96 -9.56 10.59 -8.80
C GLY A 96 -8.16 11.13 -9.09
N LYS A 97 -7.38 11.49 -8.05
CA LYS A 97 -6.05 12.08 -8.24
C LYS A 97 -4.93 11.07 -8.48
N PHE A 98 -4.99 9.91 -7.84
CA PHE A 98 -3.84 9.01 -7.76
C PHE A 98 -4.08 7.62 -8.38
N ILE A 99 -5.33 7.20 -8.55
CA ILE A 99 -5.67 5.89 -9.14
C ILE A 99 -6.15 6.05 -10.59
N ALA A 100 -7.13 6.93 -10.81
CA ALA A 100 -7.68 7.18 -12.14
C ALA A 100 -6.76 8.06 -13.02
N GLY A 101 -6.01 8.97 -12.38
CA GLY A 101 -5.06 9.89 -13.03
C GLY A 101 -3.80 9.26 -13.60
#